data_AF-A0A354EP44-F1
#
_entry.id   AF-A0A354EP44-F1
#
_cell.length_a   1.000
_cell.length_b   1.000
_cell.length_c   1.000
_cell.angle_alpha   90.00
_cell.angle_beta   90.00
_cell.angle_gamma   90.00
#
_symmetry.space_group_name_H-M   'P 1'
#
loop_
_entity.id
_entity.type
_entity.pdbx_description
1 polymer ?
#
loop_
_entity_poly.entity_id
_entity_poly.type
_entity_poly.pdbx_seq_one_letter_code
_entity_poly.pdbx_strand_id
1 'polypeptide(L)' 'LVDTTMLYAPRSGGVKRYLLSKKAWIEANRPGVSHSLIVPGARHKAGADGVVRLRATKLPFGDGYRWPTSVKRWSAWV' A
#
# COMPACT_ATOMS: atom_id res chain seq x y z
N LEU A 1 0.50 6.80 -11.85
CA LEU A 1 0.85 7.38 -10.53
C LEU A 1 0.93 6.25 -9.52
N VAL A 2 1.96 6.24 -8.69
CA VAL A 2 2.16 5.21 -7.66
C VAL A 2 2.23 5.90 -6.30
N ASP A 3 1.39 5.48 -5.37
CA ASP A 3 1.53 5.80 -3.94
C ASP A 3 2.14 4.60 -3.23
N THR A 4 3.22 4.80 -2.47
CA THR A 4 3.84 3.75 -1.66
C THR A 4 3.91 4.20 -0.21
N THR A 5 3.59 3.31 0.73
CA THR A 5 3.71 3.61 2.15
C THR A 5 4.05 2.38 2.98
N MET A 6 4.81 2.59 4.04
CA MET A 6 5.10 1.59 5.07
C MET A 6 4.10 1.72 6.25
N LEU A 7 3.42 2.87 6.36
CA LEU A 7 2.47 3.19 7.42
C LEU A 7 1.05 2.73 7.07
N TYR A 8 0.92 1.43 6.75
CA TYR A 8 -0.36 0.80 6.41
C TYR A 8 -0.68 -0.33 7.39
N ALA A 9 -1.39 -0.01 8.46
CA ALA A 9 -1.82 -1.00 9.46
C ALA A 9 -3.17 -1.67 9.11
N PRO A 10 -3.39 -2.92 9.56
CA PRO A 10 -4.67 -3.63 9.40
C PRO A 10 -5.80 -2.97 10.19
N ARG A 11 -5.51 -2.55 11.44
CA ARG A 11 -6.42 -1.76 12.28
C ARG A 11 -6.44 -0.34 11.73
N SER A 12 -7.60 0.06 11.22
CA SER A 12 -7.84 1.31 10.48
C SER A 12 -7.24 2.54 11.18
N GLY A 13 -6.23 3.16 10.56
CA GLY A 13 -5.69 4.47 10.93
C GLY A 13 -5.90 5.54 9.83
N GLY A 14 -5.56 6.80 10.12
CA GLY A 14 -5.76 7.94 9.20
C GLY A 14 -5.06 7.81 7.85
N VAL A 15 -3.86 7.22 7.81
CA VAL A 15 -3.09 7.04 6.57
C VAL A 15 -3.80 6.13 5.57
N LYS A 16 -4.28 4.96 6.02
CA LYS A 16 -5.02 4.02 5.16
C LYS A 16 -6.28 4.67 4.60
N ARG A 17 -7.02 5.40 5.45
CA ARG A 17 -8.24 6.12 5.02
C ARG A 17 -7.91 7.17 3.96
N TYR A 18 -6.91 8.01 4.23
CA TYR A 18 -6.48 9.05 3.30
C TYR A 18 -6.07 8.48 1.93
N LEU A 19 -5.25 7.42 1.91
CA LEU A 19 -4.78 6.82 0.65
C LEU A 19 -5.91 6.22 -0.17
N LEU A 20 -6.89 5.59 0.48
CA LEU A 20 -8.08 5.08 -0.20
C LEU A 20 -8.96 6.23 -0.73
N SER A 21 -9.15 7.30 0.04
CA SER A 21 -9.89 8.49 -0.41
C SER A 21 -9.20 9.20 -1.58
N LYS A 22 -7.88 9.37 -1.52
CA LYS A 22 -7.06 9.94 -2.59
C LYS A 22 -7.18 9.11 -3.86
N LYS A 23 -7.09 7.78 -3.74
CA LYS A 23 -7.25 6.85 -4.86
C LYS A 23 -8.61 6.98 -5.52
N ALA A 24 -9.69 6.90 -4.73
CA ALA A 24 -11.06 7.04 -5.24
C ALA A 24 -11.26 8.40 -5.95
N TRP A 25 -10.67 9.47 -5.40
CA TRP A 25 -10.71 10.78 -6.05
C TRP A 25 -9.97 10.79 -7.39
N ILE A 26 -8.77 10.20 -7.47
CA ILE A 26 -8.01 10.12 -8.74
C ILE A 26 -8.79 9.32 -9.78
N GLU A 27 -9.36 8.17 -9.42
CA GLU A 27 -10.15 7.34 -10.33
C GLU A 27 -11.37 8.10 -10.88
N ALA A 28 -12.05 8.87 -10.03
CA ALA A 28 -13.22 9.64 -10.45
C ALA A 28 -12.88 10.90 -11.27
N ASN A 29 -11.75 11.56 -10.98
CA ASN A 29 -11.46 12.89 -11.52
C ASN A 29 -10.36 12.89 -12.59
N ARG A 30 -9.61 11.80 -12.76
CA ARG A 30 -8.45 11.70 -13.66
C ARG A 30 -8.46 10.36 -14.43
N PRO A 31 -9.42 10.16 -15.35
CA PRO A 31 -9.57 8.89 -16.08
C PRO A 31 -8.36 8.49 -16.94
N GLY A 32 -7.50 9.44 -17.33
CA GLY A 32 -6.25 9.16 -18.03
C GLY A 32 -5.09 8.71 -17.13
N VAL A 33 -5.28 8.66 -15.80
CA VAL A 33 -4.21 8.35 -14.85
C VAL A 33 -4.46 6.99 -14.20
N SER A 34 -3.66 6.00 -14.61
CA SER A 34 -3.59 4.72 -13.88
C SER A 34 -2.97 4.95 -12.49
N HIS A 35 -3.68 4.55 -11.43
CA HIS A 35 -3.26 4.75 -10.04
C HIS A 35 -3.12 3.42 -9.28
N SER A 36 -1.90 3.17 -8.76
CA SER A 36 -1.59 1.98 -7.97
C SER A 36 -1.12 2.38 -6.57
N LEU A 37 -1.59 1.62 -5.56
CA LEU A 37 -1.24 1.80 -4.16
C LEU A 37 -0.43 0.59 -3.67
N ILE A 38 0.84 0.80 -3.34
CA ILE A 38 1.75 -0.24 -2.87
C ILE A 38 1.88 -0.17 -1.35
N VAL A 39 1.57 -1.27 -0.66
CA VAL A 39 1.51 -1.34 0.80
C VAL A 39 2.14 -2.63 1.33
N PRO A 40 2.61 -2.65 2.58
CA PRO A 40 3.11 -3.87 3.20
C PRO A 40 1.97 -4.87 3.48
N GLY A 41 2.23 -6.15 3.28
CA GLY A 41 1.29 -7.24 3.46
C GLY A 41 1.97 -8.53 3.89
N ALA A 42 1.17 -9.54 4.25
CA ALA A 42 1.69 -10.84 4.66
C ALA A 42 2.33 -11.62 3.50
N ARG A 43 1.84 -11.40 2.28
CA ARG A 43 2.27 -12.05 1.04
C ARG A 43 2.24 -11.04 -0.09
N HIS A 44 2.97 -11.33 -1.17
CA HIS A 44 2.83 -10.58 -2.41
C HIS A 44 1.44 -10.87 -3.01
N LYS A 45 0.65 -9.83 -3.25
CA LYS A 45 -0.67 -9.94 -3.88
C LYS A 45 -1.00 -8.62 -4.58
N ALA A 46 -1.17 -8.66 -5.90
CA ALA A 46 -1.81 -7.58 -6.63
C ALA A 46 -3.33 -7.75 -6.53
N GLY A 47 -4.02 -6.78 -5.94
CA GLY A 47 -5.47 -6.74 -5.92
C GLY A 47 -6.02 -6.12 -7.21
N ALA A 48 -7.20 -6.57 -7.65
CA ALA A 48 -7.92 -5.98 -8.77
C ALA A 48 -8.37 -4.53 -8.49
N ASP A 49 -8.35 -4.13 -7.21
CA ASP A 49 -8.58 -2.77 -6.74
C ASP A 49 -7.38 -1.83 -6.99
N GLY A 50 -6.31 -2.28 -7.67
CA GLY A 50 -5.09 -1.49 -7.84
C GLY A 50 -4.30 -1.30 -6.56
N VAL A 51 -4.57 -2.10 -5.52
CA VAL A 51 -3.77 -2.16 -4.29
C VAL A 51 -2.84 -3.36 -4.32
N VAL A 52 -1.55 -3.10 -4.46
CA VAL A 52 -0.50 -4.12 -4.45
C VAL A 52 0.06 -4.26 -3.04
N ARG A 53 -0.03 -5.47 -2.50
CA ARG A 53 0.54 -5.82 -1.20
C ARG A 53 1.88 -6.50 -1.43
N LEU A 54 2.95 -5.97 -0.84
CA LEU A 54 4.27 -6.59 -0.87
C LEU A 54 4.56 -7.31 0.44
N ARG A 55 5.17 -8.49 0.38
CA ARG A 55 5.52 -9.25 1.58
C ARG A 55 6.45 -8.40 2.47
N ALA A 56 6.00 -8.19 3.70
CA ALA A 56 6.72 -7.46 4.73
C ALA A 56 6.59 -8.16 6.09
N THR A 57 7.65 -8.09 6.88
CA THR A 57 7.75 -8.77 8.18
C THR A 57 6.84 -8.06 9.19
N LYS A 58 6.11 -8.81 10.01
CA LYS A 58 5.29 -8.23 11.08
C LYS A 58 6.20 -7.65 12.14
N LEU A 59 5.94 -6.41 12.54
CA LEU A 59 6.69 -5.78 13.64
C LEU A 59 6.18 -6.36 14.97
N PRO A 60 7.04 -6.91 15.84
CA PRO A 60 6.64 -7.32 17.18
C PRO A 60 6.08 -6.11 17.93
N PHE A 61 4.96 -6.30 18.63
CA PHE A 61 4.23 -5.23 19.35
C PHE A 61 3.75 -4.04 18.49
N GLY A 62 3.85 -4.11 17.17
CA GLY A 62 3.52 -3.00 16.27
C GLY A 62 2.06 -2.93 15.82
N ASP A 63 1.08 -3.36 16.60
CA ASP A 63 -0.38 -3.31 16.27
C ASP A 63 -0.75 -3.77 14.83
N GLY A 64 -0.03 -4.77 14.31
CA GLY A 64 -0.25 -5.30 12.97
C GLY A 64 0.50 -4.59 11.84
N TYR A 65 1.27 -3.53 12.13
CA TYR A 65 2.22 -2.95 11.19
C TYR A 65 3.21 -3.99 10.70
N ARG A 66 3.63 -3.78 9.46
CA ARG A 66 4.59 -4.60 8.76
C ARG A 66 5.65 -3.70 8.16
N TRP A 67 6.91 -4.09 8.35
CA TRP A 67 8.05 -3.30 7.88
C TRP A 67 8.73 -4.02 6.72
N PRO A 68 9.00 -3.31 5.61
CA PRO A 68 9.90 -3.79 4.57
C PRO A 68 11.28 -4.05 5.18
N THR A 69 11.77 -5.27 5.05
CA THR A 69 13.13 -5.60 5.48
C THR A 69 14.15 -5.52 4.35
N SER A 70 13.71 -5.18 3.13
CA SER A 70 14.59 -5.10 1.95
C SER A 70 14.08 -4.05 0.97
N VAL A 71 14.90 -3.02 0.74
CA VAL A 71 14.67 -1.98 -0.26
C VAL A 71 14.64 -2.58 -1.67
N LYS A 72 15.57 -3.49 -1.98
CA LYS A 72 15.69 -4.13 -3.31
C LYS A 72 14.44 -4.91 -3.73
N ARG A 73 13.78 -5.57 -2.77
CA ARG A 73 12.51 -6.28 -3.03
C ARG A 73 11.32 -5.36 -3.21
N TRP A 74 11.43 -4.12 -2.74
CA TRP A 74 10.38 -3.11 -2.85
C TRP A 74 10.53 -2.26 -4.10
N SER A 75 11.75 -1.86 -4.44
CA SER A 75 12.06 -1.11 -5.67
C SER A 75 11.76 -1.89 -6.95
N ALA A 76 11.68 -3.22 -6.90
CA ALA A 76 11.30 -4.04 -8.05
C ALA A 76 9.82 -3.91 -8.46
N TRP A 77 9.00 -3.21 -7.66
CA TRP A 77 7.56 -3.08 -7.87
C TRP A 77 7.08 -1.62 -7.98
N VAL A 78 8.00 -0.66 -7.87
CA VAL A 78 7.72 0.80 -7.97
C VAL A 78 8.14 1.30 -9.33
#